data_AF-A0A7X7UZW0-F1
#
_entry.id   AF-A0A7X7UZW0-F1
#
_cell.length_a   1.000
_cell.length_b   1.000
_cell.length_c   1.000
_cell.angle_alpha   90.00
_cell.angle_beta   90.00
_cell.angle_gamma   90.00
#
_symmetry.space_group_name_H-M   'P 1'
#
loop_
_entity.id
_entity.type
_entity.pdbx_description
1 polymer ?
#
loop_
_entity_poly.entity_id
_entity_poly.type
_entity_poly.pdbx_seq_one_letter_code
_entity_poly.pdbx_strand_id
1 'polypeptide(L)'
;MKYVTALFSLGLMFIMAACSCRTCDESKIIHISPKMAENAREFIEAYTGQEFYEKFIVLDKIKTEYNNKNYKLVYVIMIPEKTFFRGEISFYMDSSGTVNTNLPVSGIPNCLDNPGDCDFAIDETMAREIAKANSFEKGIKDWMVSVVWNDQYQKYVWYILSTIYESQGSNGYIGEGHYLIIDINNGKILEKNNWKVR
;
A
#
# COMPACT_ATOMS: atom_id res chain seq x y z
N MET A 1 -49.47 -13.65 54.13
CA MET A 1 -50.22 -14.57 53.23
C MET A 1 -49.78 -14.25 51.81
N LYS A 2 -48.74 -14.90 51.28
CA LYS A 2 -48.77 -16.15 50.49
C LYS A 2 -49.71 -16.07 49.27
N TYR A 3 -49.13 -15.77 48.11
CA TYR A 3 -49.23 -16.63 46.93
C TYR A 3 -47.87 -16.68 46.23
N VAL A 4 -47.52 -17.91 45.84
CA VAL A 4 -46.27 -18.40 45.25
C VAL A 4 -46.61 -18.84 43.83
N THR A 5 -45.73 -18.61 42.86
CA THR A 5 -45.35 -19.47 41.70
C THR A 5 -44.58 -18.60 40.70
N ALA A 6 -43.25 -18.73 40.58
CA ALA A 6 -42.50 -19.75 39.83
C ALA A 6 -42.37 -19.46 38.32
N LEU A 7 -41.11 -19.19 37.92
CA LEU A 7 -40.44 -19.50 36.65
C LEU A 7 -41.15 -19.21 35.32
N PHE A 8 -40.50 -18.41 34.46
CA PHE A 8 -39.69 -18.99 33.36
C PHE A 8 -38.81 -17.92 32.72
N SER A 9 -37.51 -18.21 32.71
CA SER A 9 -36.48 -17.59 31.90
C SER A 9 -36.82 -17.71 30.41
N LEU A 10 -36.86 -16.60 29.68
CA LEU A 10 -36.68 -16.57 28.24
C LEU A 10 -35.59 -15.54 27.89
N GLY A 11 -34.35 -15.92 28.17
CA GLY A 11 -33.23 -15.46 27.37
C GLY A 11 -33.17 -16.26 26.07
N LEU A 12 -32.34 -15.80 25.13
CA LEU A 12 -32.09 -16.27 23.75
C LEU A 12 -32.94 -15.54 22.68
N MET A 13 -32.39 -14.95 21.62
CA MET A 13 -31.06 -15.03 21.00
C MET A 13 -30.81 -13.72 20.25
N PHE A 14 -29.78 -12.96 20.61
CA PHE A 14 -29.10 -12.11 19.63
C PHE A 14 -28.26 -13.05 18.76
N ILE A 15 -28.73 -13.35 17.55
CA ILE A 15 -27.89 -13.98 16.54
C ILE A 15 -26.91 -12.89 16.09
N MET A 16 -25.77 -12.78 16.77
CA MET A 16 -24.61 -12.20 16.14
C MET A 16 -24.25 -13.14 15.01
N ALA A 17 -24.66 -12.78 13.80
CA ALA A 17 -24.06 -13.28 12.58
C ALA A 17 -22.61 -12.82 12.61
N ALA A 18 -21.77 -13.54 13.34
CA ALA A 18 -20.34 -13.45 13.21
C ALA A 18 -20.05 -13.84 11.77
N CYS A 19 -19.70 -12.84 10.96
CA CYS A 19 -19.01 -13.07 9.70
C CYS A 19 -17.94 -14.12 9.95
N SER A 20 -18.06 -15.25 9.26
CA SER A 20 -17.03 -16.27 9.23
C SER A 20 -15.79 -15.65 8.58
N CYS A 21 -14.94 -15.04 9.40
CA CYS A 21 -13.57 -14.77 9.00
C CYS A 21 -12.96 -16.11 8.61
N ARG A 22 -12.60 -16.24 7.33
CA ARG A 22 -11.68 -17.28 6.87
C ARG A 22 -10.49 -17.25 7.83
N THR A 23 -10.30 -18.34 8.57
CA THR A 23 -9.11 -18.57 9.39
C THR A 23 -7.88 -18.26 8.55
N CYS A 24 -7.10 -17.24 8.95
CA CYS A 24 -5.78 -17.03 8.40
C CYS A 24 -4.95 -18.28 8.73
N ASP A 25 -4.38 -18.92 7.72
CA ASP A 25 -3.55 -20.10 7.89
C ASP A 25 -2.21 -19.67 8.51
N GLU A 26 -2.16 -19.66 9.85
CA GLU A 26 -0.99 -19.23 10.62
C GLU A 26 0.26 -20.09 10.35
N SER A 27 0.09 -21.29 9.77
CA SER A 27 1.20 -22.18 9.43
C SER A 27 2.15 -21.63 8.36
N LYS A 28 1.73 -20.57 7.64
CA LYS A 28 2.54 -19.89 6.61
C LYS A 28 3.23 -18.62 7.12
N ILE A 29 3.00 -18.22 8.37
CA ILE A 29 3.62 -17.00 8.92
C ILE A 29 5.10 -17.27 9.18
N ILE A 30 5.96 -16.50 8.52
CA ILE A 30 7.40 -16.63 8.69
C ILE A 30 7.83 -16.03 10.02
N HIS A 31 8.58 -16.83 10.79
CA HIS A 31 9.15 -16.38 12.04
C HIS A 31 10.33 -15.43 11.80
N ILE A 32 10.17 -14.18 12.20
CA ILE A 32 11.22 -13.15 12.18
C ILE A 32 11.84 -13.09 13.58
N SER A 33 13.16 -13.24 13.68
CA SER A 33 13.85 -13.17 14.98
C SER A 33 13.81 -11.74 15.55
N PRO A 34 13.91 -11.55 16.88
CA PRO A 34 13.97 -10.22 17.47
C PRO A 34 15.10 -9.35 16.89
N LYS A 35 16.26 -9.96 16.58
CA LYS A 35 17.39 -9.24 15.97
C LYS A 35 17.10 -8.80 14.54
N MET A 36 16.41 -9.64 13.75
CA MET A 36 15.97 -9.25 12.41
C MET A 36 14.94 -8.13 12.46
N ALA A 37 13.96 -8.22 13.37
CA ALA A 37 12.95 -7.17 13.53
C ALA A 37 13.59 -5.83 13.91
N GLU A 38 14.58 -5.85 14.80
CA GLU A 38 15.30 -4.65 15.21
C GLU A 38 16.14 -4.05 14.07
N ASN A 39 16.93 -4.88 13.37
CA ASN A 39 17.72 -4.39 12.24
C ASN A 39 16.84 -3.87 11.09
N ALA A 40 15.67 -4.48 10.88
CA ALA A 40 14.68 -4.03 9.89
C ALA A 40 14.09 -2.67 10.28
N ARG A 41 13.76 -2.48 11.56
CA ARG A 41 13.31 -1.19 12.11
C ARG A 41 14.37 -0.12 11.90
N GLU A 42 15.59 -0.34 12.38
CA GLU A 42 16.72 0.60 12.23
C GLU A 42 16.94 0.98 10.76
N PHE A 43 16.85 0.01 9.85
CA PHE A 43 16.99 0.26 8.41
C PHE A 43 15.89 1.18 7.87
N ILE A 44 14.63 0.99 8.27
CA ILE A 44 13.53 1.85 7.80
C ILE A 44 13.62 3.25 8.42
N GLU A 45 13.87 3.32 9.73
CA GLU A 45 13.99 4.58 10.47
C GLU A 45 15.13 5.47 9.95
N ALA A 46 16.19 4.88 9.38
CA ALA A 46 17.28 5.61 8.74
C ALA A 46 16.83 6.45 7.53
N TYR A 47 15.63 6.20 6.98
CA TYR A 47 15.04 7.01 5.89
C TYR A 47 13.83 7.79 6.36
N THR A 48 12.98 7.18 7.20
CA THR A 48 11.70 7.77 7.57
C THR A 48 11.73 8.58 8.86
N GLY A 49 12.73 8.33 9.71
CA GLY A 49 12.72 8.75 11.10
C GLY A 49 11.88 7.83 11.99
N GLN A 50 12.25 7.80 13.27
CA GLN A 50 11.62 6.96 14.29
C GLN A 50 10.12 7.28 14.48
N GLU A 51 9.76 8.57 14.60
CA GLU A 51 8.37 8.98 14.85
C GLU A 51 7.43 8.51 13.73
N PHE A 52 7.84 8.68 12.47
CA PHE A 52 7.04 8.25 11.32
C PHE A 52 6.88 6.72 11.28
N TYR A 53 7.98 5.99 11.56
CA TYR A 53 7.96 4.54 11.61
C TYR A 53 6.98 4.02 12.66
N GLU A 54 7.14 4.47 13.92
CA GLU A 54 6.32 4.00 15.05
C GLU A 54 4.84 4.29 14.86
N LYS A 55 4.51 5.42 14.22
CA LYS A 55 3.13 5.85 14.04
C LYS A 55 2.42 5.18 12.87
N PHE A 56 3.14 4.91 11.78
CA PHE A 56 2.50 4.61 10.49
C PHE A 56 2.98 3.34 9.80
N ILE A 57 4.10 2.73 10.22
CA ILE A 57 4.70 1.60 9.52
C ILE A 57 4.51 0.32 10.32
N VAL A 58 3.95 -0.71 9.67
CA VAL A 58 3.71 -2.01 10.30
C VAL A 58 4.20 -3.15 9.41
N LEU A 59 4.73 -4.21 10.03
CA LEU A 59 5.14 -5.42 9.32
C LEU A 59 3.92 -6.17 8.77
N ASP A 60 3.92 -6.43 7.47
CA ASP A 60 2.97 -7.35 6.82
C ASP A 60 3.53 -8.77 6.85
N LYS A 61 3.14 -9.51 7.89
CA LYS A 61 3.54 -10.90 8.09
C LYS A 61 2.98 -11.87 7.04
N ILE A 62 1.93 -11.48 6.31
CA ILE A 62 1.30 -12.33 5.29
C ILE A 62 2.10 -12.26 3.99
N LYS A 63 2.59 -11.06 3.64
CA LYS A 63 3.41 -10.84 2.44
C LYS A 63 4.91 -11.06 2.66
N THR A 64 5.35 -11.11 3.90
CA THR A 64 6.73 -11.46 4.26
C THR A 64 6.99 -12.93 3.92
N GLU A 65 8.02 -13.18 3.11
CA GLU A 65 8.33 -14.51 2.58
C GLU A 65 9.82 -14.86 2.67
N TYR A 66 10.14 -16.15 2.62
CA TYR A 66 11.51 -16.66 2.62
C TYR A 66 11.72 -17.48 1.35
N ASN A 67 12.65 -17.05 0.51
CA ASN A 67 12.86 -17.64 -0.82
C ASN A 67 14.05 -18.62 -0.86
N ASN A 68 14.28 -19.37 0.22
CA ASN A 68 15.42 -20.29 0.42
C ASN A 68 16.81 -19.63 0.50
N LYS A 69 16.90 -18.31 0.32
CA LYS A 69 18.16 -17.56 0.40
C LYS A 69 18.05 -16.31 1.27
N ASN A 70 16.97 -15.56 1.10
CA ASN A 70 16.73 -14.32 1.83
C ASN A 70 15.30 -14.30 2.38
N TYR A 71 15.11 -13.53 3.43
CA TYR A 71 13.83 -13.06 3.90
C TYR A 71 13.48 -11.80 3.12
N LYS A 72 12.38 -11.82 2.38
CA LYS A 72 11.76 -10.61 1.84
C LYS A 72 10.80 -10.09 2.89
N LEU A 73 11.16 -9.00 3.56
CA LEU A 73 10.27 -8.35 4.50
C LEU A 73 9.38 -7.37 3.74
N VAL A 74 8.11 -7.35 4.12
CA VAL A 74 7.13 -6.42 3.57
C VAL A 74 6.53 -5.65 4.73
N TYR A 75 6.57 -4.33 4.64
CA TYR A 75 5.93 -3.41 5.58
C TYR A 75 4.89 -2.59 4.84
N VAL A 76 3.86 -2.14 5.54
CA VAL A 76 2.81 -1.28 5.01
C VAL A 76 2.86 0.04 5.73
N ILE A 77 2.76 1.13 4.96
CA ILE A 77 2.56 2.48 5.49
C ILE A 77 1.06 2.75 5.51
N MET A 78 0.51 2.99 6.70
CA MET A 78 -0.91 3.32 6.92
C MET A 78 -1.02 4.59 7.74
N ILE A 79 -1.60 5.63 7.14
CA ILE A 79 -1.84 6.92 7.78
C ILE A 79 -3.36 7.05 7.95
N PRO A 80 -3.92 6.92 9.18
CA PRO A 80 -5.36 6.84 9.40
C PRO A 80 -6.17 7.99 8.79
N GLU A 81 -5.63 9.20 8.83
CA GLU A 81 -6.23 10.41 8.28
C GLU A 81 -6.11 10.53 6.75
N LYS A 82 -5.37 9.62 6.09
CA LYS A 82 -5.17 9.58 4.63
C LYS A 82 -5.61 8.23 4.07
N THR A 83 -6.92 8.00 4.08
CA THR A 83 -7.53 6.73 3.65
C THR A 83 -7.27 6.37 2.17
N PHE A 84 -6.91 7.35 1.34
CA PHE A 84 -6.52 7.13 -0.06
C PHE A 84 -5.10 6.57 -0.20
N PHE A 85 -4.28 6.65 0.85
CA PHE A 85 -2.88 6.24 0.81
C PHE A 85 -2.66 4.93 1.56
N ARG A 86 -2.04 3.98 0.87
CA ARG A 86 -1.49 2.76 1.47
C ARG A 86 -0.18 2.43 0.75
N GLY A 87 0.94 2.70 1.42
CA GLY A 87 2.27 2.39 0.90
C GLY A 87 2.69 0.96 1.23
N GLU A 88 3.58 0.40 0.42
CA GLU A 88 4.23 -0.89 0.69
C GLU A 88 5.73 -0.72 0.58
N ILE A 89 6.45 -1.02 1.66
CA ILE A 89 7.91 -1.08 1.70
C ILE A 89 8.31 -2.54 1.56
N SER A 90 9.30 -2.83 0.72
CA SER A 90 9.90 -4.16 0.68
C SER A 90 11.42 -4.10 0.51
N PHE A 91 12.10 -5.02 1.20
CA PHE A 91 13.54 -5.22 1.12
C PHE A 91 13.91 -6.62 1.59
N TYR A 92 15.18 -6.97 1.44
CA TYR A 92 15.68 -8.31 1.70
C TYR A 92 16.68 -8.34 2.84
N MET A 93 16.62 -9.38 3.66
CA MET A 93 17.59 -9.67 4.72
C MET A 93 18.07 -11.11 4.62
N ASP A 94 19.31 -11.36 5.02
CA ASP A 94 19.80 -12.74 5.17
C ASP A 94 19.35 -13.35 6.51
N SER A 95 19.71 -14.62 6.74
CA SER A 95 19.37 -15.34 7.97
C SER A 95 20.08 -14.81 9.23
N SER A 96 21.13 -13.99 9.10
CA SER A 96 21.77 -13.30 10.23
C SER A 96 21.04 -12.01 10.61
N GLY A 97 20.08 -11.58 9.79
CA GLY A 97 19.39 -10.31 9.92
C GLY A 97 20.15 -9.14 9.36
N THR A 98 21.09 -9.36 8.44
CA THR A 98 21.76 -8.28 7.71
C THR A 98 20.92 -7.91 6.49
N VAL A 99 20.67 -6.61 6.27
CA VAL A 99 19.99 -6.12 5.07
C VAL A 99 20.87 -6.33 3.85
N ASN A 100 20.31 -6.94 2.81
CA ASN A 100 21.01 -7.19 1.56
C ASN A 100 20.80 -6.03 0.59
N THR A 101 21.72 -5.07 0.63
CA THR A 101 21.68 -3.84 -0.20
C THR A 101 21.95 -4.07 -1.69
N ASN A 102 22.36 -5.28 -2.08
CA ASN A 102 22.49 -5.66 -3.50
C ASN A 102 21.16 -6.12 -4.11
N LEU A 103 20.11 -6.26 -3.30
CA LEU A 103 18.77 -6.57 -3.76
C LEU A 103 17.89 -5.31 -3.73
N PRO A 104 16.83 -5.26 -4.54
CA PRO A 104 15.96 -4.09 -4.59
C PRO A 104 15.37 -3.74 -3.22
N VAL A 105 15.43 -2.46 -2.90
CA VAL A 105 14.67 -1.81 -1.84
C VAL A 105 13.62 -0.96 -2.53
N SER A 106 12.36 -1.09 -2.12
CA SER A 106 11.24 -0.39 -2.76
C SER A 106 10.30 0.17 -1.71
N GLY A 107 9.68 1.32 -2.02
CA GLY A 107 8.59 1.86 -1.23
C GLY A 107 8.96 2.64 0.03
N ILE A 108 10.26 2.83 0.31
CA ILE A 108 10.73 3.55 1.50
C ILE A 108 10.92 5.05 1.19
N PRO A 109 10.04 5.94 1.69
CA PRO A 109 10.20 7.36 1.44
C PRO A 109 11.32 7.95 2.30
N ASN A 110 12.08 8.88 1.74
CA ASN A 110 13.19 9.52 2.45
C ASN A 110 12.73 10.78 3.19
N CYS A 111 11.95 10.59 4.26
CA CYS A 111 11.42 11.68 5.08
C CYS A 111 12.54 12.48 5.78
N LEU A 112 13.69 11.87 6.07
CA LEU A 112 14.76 12.56 6.80
C LEU A 112 15.48 13.58 5.92
N ASP A 113 15.86 13.20 4.70
CA ASP A 113 16.52 14.13 3.78
C ASP A 113 15.51 15.03 3.07
N ASN A 114 14.28 14.54 2.86
CA ASN A 114 13.19 15.26 2.21
C ASN A 114 11.90 15.15 3.04
N PRO A 115 11.72 15.97 4.09
CA PRO A 115 10.54 15.89 4.96
C PRO A 115 9.20 15.92 4.23
N GLY A 116 9.12 16.69 3.14
CA GLY A 116 7.93 16.78 2.32
C GLY A 116 7.54 15.49 1.58
N ASP A 117 8.44 14.50 1.46
CA ASP A 117 8.12 13.24 0.76
C ASP A 117 7.15 12.34 1.54
N CYS A 118 6.87 12.68 2.80
CA CYS A 118 6.02 11.90 3.72
C CYS A 118 4.75 12.65 4.16
N ASP A 119 4.48 13.80 3.55
CA ASP A 119 3.31 14.63 3.84
C ASP A 119 2.04 14.07 3.21
N PHE A 120 2.15 13.42 2.05
CA PHE A 120 1.07 12.90 1.20
C PHE A 120 -0.11 13.88 1.11
N ALA A 121 0.17 15.13 0.76
CA ALA A 121 -0.79 16.22 0.88
C ALA A 121 -1.87 16.25 -0.22
N ILE A 122 -1.61 15.64 -1.38
CA ILE A 122 -2.53 15.62 -2.51
C ILE A 122 -3.39 14.35 -2.42
N ASP A 123 -4.70 14.53 -2.26
CA ASP A 123 -5.68 13.46 -2.34
C ASP A 123 -6.12 13.18 -3.79
N GLU A 124 -6.96 12.16 -3.99
CA GLU A 124 -7.42 11.76 -5.32
C GLU A 124 -8.20 12.89 -6.02
N THR A 125 -9.00 13.66 -5.27
CA THR A 125 -9.81 14.75 -5.82
C THR A 125 -8.90 15.82 -6.39
N MET A 126 -7.89 16.25 -5.63
CA MET A 126 -6.90 17.23 -6.06
C MET A 126 -6.07 16.71 -7.24
N ALA A 127 -5.66 15.44 -7.23
CA ALA A 127 -4.96 14.82 -8.36
C ALA A 127 -5.78 14.87 -9.66
N ARG A 128 -7.09 14.58 -9.57
CA ARG A 128 -8.04 14.69 -10.70
C ARG A 128 -8.20 16.13 -11.18
N GLU A 129 -8.29 17.10 -10.28
CA GLU A 129 -8.38 18.52 -10.66
C GLU A 129 -7.09 19.02 -11.33
N ILE A 130 -5.92 18.61 -10.85
CA ILE A 130 -4.64 18.90 -11.50
C ILE A 130 -4.61 18.33 -12.93
N ALA A 131 -5.06 17.08 -13.12
CA ALA A 131 -5.13 16.47 -14.44
C ALA A 131 -6.07 17.22 -15.39
N LYS A 132 -7.25 17.63 -14.91
CA LYS A 132 -8.22 18.43 -15.68
C LYS A 132 -7.65 19.80 -16.06
N ALA A 133 -7.05 20.50 -15.10
CA ALA A 133 -6.44 21.82 -15.32
C ALA A 133 -5.33 21.78 -16.38
N ASN A 134 -4.64 20.64 -16.52
CA ASN A 134 -3.59 20.41 -17.50
C ASN A 134 -4.07 19.75 -18.79
N SER A 135 -5.39 19.82 -19.06
CA SER A 135 -6.02 19.26 -20.26
C SER A 135 -5.61 17.80 -20.50
N PHE A 136 -5.51 16.99 -19.44
CA PHE A 136 -5.27 15.57 -19.58
C PHE A 136 -6.48 14.93 -20.30
N GLU A 137 -6.20 14.07 -21.27
CA GLU A 137 -7.22 13.56 -22.19
C GLU A 137 -8.13 12.57 -21.48
N LYS A 138 -9.44 12.69 -21.71
CA LYS A 138 -10.41 11.70 -21.24
C LYS A 138 -10.32 10.44 -22.09
N GLY A 139 -10.38 9.29 -21.43
CA GLY A 139 -10.40 8.00 -22.11
C GLY A 139 -11.79 7.61 -22.58
N ILE A 140 -11.87 6.44 -23.22
CA ILE A 140 -13.12 5.71 -23.47
C ILE A 140 -13.79 5.20 -22.18
N LYS A 141 -13.07 5.32 -21.05
CA LYS A 141 -13.51 5.03 -19.68
C LYS A 141 -13.04 6.15 -18.76
N ASP A 142 -13.58 6.18 -17.54
CA ASP A 142 -13.08 7.03 -16.47
C ASP A 142 -11.60 6.77 -16.21
N TRP A 143 -10.88 7.83 -15.84
CA TRP A 143 -9.47 7.69 -15.48
C TRP A 143 -9.30 6.72 -14.32
N MET A 144 -8.41 5.75 -14.50
CA MET A 144 -7.86 4.97 -13.40
C MET A 144 -6.87 5.87 -12.66
N VAL A 145 -7.10 6.07 -11.38
CA VAL A 145 -6.25 6.90 -10.51
C VAL A 145 -5.78 6.04 -9.37
N SER A 146 -4.47 5.90 -9.19
CA SER A 146 -3.90 5.09 -8.12
C SER A 146 -2.61 5.71 -7.60
N VAL A 147 -2.38 5.55 -6.30
CA VAL A 147 -1.07 5.83 -5.71
C VAL A 147 -0.15 4.63 -5.95
N VAL A 148 1.05 4.88 -6.46
CA VAL A 148 2.07 3.85 -6.68
C VAL A 148 3.44 4.35 -6.23
N TRP A 149 4.32 3.44 -5.81
CA TRP A 149 5.74 3.74 -5.71
C TRP A 149 6.33 3.83 -7.12
N ASN A 150 7.09 4.88 -7.41
CA ASN A 150 7.79 5.04 -8.68
C ASN A 150 9.30 4.95 -8.45
N ASP A 151 9.95 3.92 -9.02
CA ASP A 151 11.38 3.68 -8.85
C ASP A 151 12.28 4.71 -9.52
N GLN A 152 11.82 5.43 -10.55
CA GLN A 152 12.61 6.48 -11.18
C GLN A 152 12.71 7.72 -10.28
N TYR A 153 11.59 8.10 -9.66
CA TYR A 153 11.53 9.28 -8.78
C TYR A 153 11.80 8.94 -7.31
N GLN A 154 11.90 7.64 -6.96
CA GLN A 154 12.08 7.13 -5.60
C GLN A 154 11.08 7.74 -4.61
N LYS A 155 9.81 7.81 -5.01
CA LYS A 155 8.72 8.34 -4.19
C LYS A 155 7.37 7.76 -4.59
N TYR A 156 6.39 7.93 -3.69
CA TYR A 156 4.99 7.68 -4.02
C TYR A 156 4.45 8.81 -4.90
N VAL A 157 3.65 8.43 -5.89
CA VAL A 157 3.08 9.35 -6.88
C VAL A 157 1.63 8.99 -7.14
N TRP A 158 0.85 9.98 -7.57
CA TRP A 158 -0.40 9.71 -8.27
C TRP A 158 -0.08 9.30 -9.70
N TYR A 159 -0.56 8.11 -10.08
CA TYR A 159 -0.52 7.61 -11.43
C TYR A 159 -1.94 7.65 -11.99
N ILE A 160 -2.16 8.50 -13.00
CA ILE A 160 -3.45 8.69 -13.65
C ILE A 160 -3.34 8.12 -15.06
N LEU A 161 -4.19 7.14 -15.37
CA LEU A 161 -4.21 6.46 -16.66
C LEU A 161 -5.50 6.78 -17.42
N SER A 162 -5.34 7.20 -18.66
CA SER A 162 -6.39 7.39 -19.64
C SER A 162 -6.27 6.30 -20.71
N THR A 163 -7.33 5.51 -20.89
CA THR A 163 -7.42 4.48 -21.93
C THR A 163 -8.10 5.06 -23.15
N ILE A 164 -7.41 5.08 -24.30
CA ILE A 164 -7.94 5.59 -25.57
C ILE A 164 -8.47 4.45 -26.43
N TYR A 165 -7.87 3.26 -26.31
CA TYR A 165 -8.32 2.06 -26.98
C TYR A 165 -8.08 0.85 -26.09
N GLU A 166 -9.02 -0.09 -26.12
CA GLU A 166 -8.81 -1.42 -25.56
C GLU A 166 -9.58 -2.47 -26.37
N SER A 167 -9.07 -3.70 -26.38
CA SER A 167 -9.75 -4.85 -26.95
C SER A 167 -9.31 -6.12 -26.23
N GLN A 168 -10.26 -7.02 -25.99
CA GLN A 168 -9.99 -8.35 -25.47
C GLN A 168 -10.27 -9.38 -26.58
N GLY A 169 -9.23 -10.08 -27.02
CA GLY A 169 -9.33 -11.11 -28.06
C GLY A 169 -8.78 -12.46 -27.62
N SER A 170 -8.81 -13.43 -28.54
CA SER A 170 -8.20 -14.75 -28.33
C SER A 170 -6.69 -14.70 -28.05
N ASN A 171 -6.04 -13.62 -28.46
CA ASN A 171 -4.59 -13.44 -28.33
C ASN A 171 -4.20 -12.59 -27.10
N GLY A 172 -5.16 -12.29 -26.21
CA GLY A 172 -4.92 -11.49 -25.01
C GLY A 172 -5.54 -10.10 -25.05
N TYR A 173 -5.14 -9.27 -24.09
CA TYR A 173 -5.56 -7.88 -23.94
C TYR A 173 -4.66 -6.95 -24.75
N ILE A 174 -5.27 -6.11 -25.58
CA ILE A 174 -4.60 -5.02 -26.29
C ILE A 174 -5.14 -3.71 -25.73
N GLY A 175 -4.27 -2.75 -25.46
CA GLY A 175 -4.70 -1.43 -25.00
C GLY A 175 -3.67 -0.35 -25.29
N GLU A 176 -4.13 0.88 -25.43
CA GLU A 176 -3.26 2.05 -25.51
C GLU A 176 -3.94 3.31 -24.97
N GLY A 177 -3.12 4.28 -24.59
CA GLY A 177 -3.59 5.59 -24.17
C GLY A 177 -2.48 6.42 -23.56
N HIS A 178 -2.83 7.23 -22.56
CA HIS A 178 -1.92 8.17 -21.91
C HIS A 178 -1.83 7.92 -20.42
N TYR A 179 -0.68 8.23 -19.83
CA TYR A 179 -0.53 8.33 -18.38
C TYR A 179 0.04 9.69 -17.98
N LEU A 180 -0.28 10.07 -16.75
CA LEU A 180 0.19 11.27 -16.08
C LEU A 180 0.69 10.87 -14.70
N ILE A 181 1.89 11.31 -14.35
CA ILE A 181 2.49 11.13 -13.04
C ILE A 181 2.51 12.47 -12.32
N ILE A 182 1.93 12.52 -11.13
CA ILE A 182 1.86 13.72 -10.29
C ILE A 182 2.51 13.41 -8.94
N ASP A 183 3.37 14.31 -8.47
CA ASP A 183 3.95 14.25 -7.13
C ASP A 183 2.82 14.36 -6.08
N ILE A 184 2.74 13.35 -5.21
CA ILE A 184 1.66 13.22 -4.21
C ILE A 184 1.73 14.28 -3.10
N ASN A 185 2.84 15.02 -2.98
CA ASN A 185 3.05 15.98 -1.91
C ASN A 185 2.81 17.42 -2.35
N ASN A 186 3.15 17.76 -3.60
CA ASN A 186 3.08 19.15 -4.09
C ASN A 186 2.25 19.34 -5.36
N GLY A 187 1.74 18.26 -5.96
CA GLY A 187 0.88 18.34 -7.14
C GLY A 187 1.63 18.65 -8.44
N LYS A 188 2.97 18.68 -8.43
CA LYS A 188 3.77 18.88 -9.63
C LYS A 188 3.60 17.71 -10.58
N ILE A 189 3.33 17.99 -11.86
CA ILE A 189 3.39 16.98 -12.92
C ILE A 189 4.85 16.60 -13.14
N LEU A 190 5.15 15.33 -12.88
CA LEU A 190 6.46 14.73 -13.10
C LEU A 190 6.59 14.21 -14.53
N GLU A 191 5.51 13.65 -15.08
CA GLU A 191 5.55 13.00 -16.39
C GLU A 191 4.18 12.96 -17.05
N LYS A 192 4.16 13.06 -18.39
CA LYS A 192 2.99 12.80 -19.24
C LYS A 192 3.46 12.06 -20.48
N ASN A 193 2.96 10.85 -20.74
CA ASN A 193 3.41 10.03 -21.86
C ASN A 193 2.34 9.03 -22.32
N ASN A 194 2.65 8.24 -23.34
CA ASN A 194 1.80 7.21 -23.89
C ASN A 194 2.12 5.84 -23.27
N TRP A 195 1.11 5.01 -23.08
CA TRP A 195 1.27 3.60 -22.76
C TRP A 195 0.64 2.74 -23.84
N LYS A 196 1.17 1.52 -24.02
CA LYS A 196 0.63 0.53 -24.95
C LYS A 196 0.94 -0.90 -24.48
N VAL A 197 -0.06 -1.77 -24.60
CA VAL A 197 0.02 -3.22 -24.41
C VAL A 197 -0.41 -3.87 -25.73
N ARG A 198 0.35 -4.87 -26.21
CA ARG A 198 0.08 -5.61 -27.45
C ARG A 198 0.10 -7.11 -27.18
#